data_AF-A0A3P7PP97-F1
#
_entry.id   AF-A0A3P7PP97-F1
#
_cell.length_a   1.000
_cell.length_b   1.000
_cell.length_c   1.000
_cell.angle_alpha   90.00
_cell.angle_beta   90.00
_cell.angle_gamma   90.00
#
_symmetry.space_group_name_H-M   'P 1'
#
loop_
_entity.id
_entity.type
_entity.pdbx_description
1 polymer ?
#
loop_
_entity_poly.entity_id
_entity_poly.type
_entity_poly.pdbx_seq_one_letter_code
_entity_poly.pdbx_strand_id
1 'polypeptide(L)'
;MDLSIWGGTKEIESCDSDCLVVLAYLRLGNCPINVSAYTLDSDTTTPPCLVHGSNKITSVPKILSYLRRENYGLEYSLSDSDSSMLESLVTSIERRITPAVQWFLWADPSVYQSYTAKYYGSLMNWLRGISRLRRWRGSIQMDAENSQITHCTKRYNRPSDVESSVSFPFFY
;
A
#
# COMPACT_ATOMS: atom_id res chain seq x y z
N MET A 1 -16.12 -16.98 2.23
CA MET A 1 -14.82 -16.37 2.59
C MET A 1 -15.08 -14.89 2.80
N ASP A 2 -14.61 -14.36 3.93
CA ASP A 2 -14.87 -12.97 4.31
C ASP A 2 -13.55 -12.19 4.31
N LEU A 3 -13.49 -11.08 3.59
CA LEU A 3 -12.31 -10.22 3.51
C LEU A 3 -12.60 -8.89 4.19
N SER A 4 -11.84 -8.57 5.23
CA SER A 4 -11.83 -7.25 5.86
C SER A 4 -10.74 -6.36 5.25
N ILE A 5 -11.15 -5.22 4.69
CA ILE A 5 -10.27 -4.22 4.05
C ILE A 5 -10.35 -2.87 4.74
N TRP A 6 -9.37 -2.00 4.52
CA TRP A 6 -9.54 -0.58 4.84
C TRP A 6 -10.68 0.01 4.01
N GLY A 7 -11.65 0.64 4.65
CA GLY A 7 -12.79 1.24 3.95
C GLY A 7 -12.36 2.43 3.10
N GLY A 8 -12.74 2.43 1.82
CA GLY A 8 -12.42 3.49 0.88
C GLY A 8 -13.53 4.54 0.68
N THR A 9 -13.49 5.21 -0.47
CA THR A 9 -14.47 6.22 -0.88
C THR A 9 -15.62 5.58 -1.68
N LYS A 10 -16.63 6.35 -2.10
CA LYS A 10 -17.74 5.83 -2.91
C LYS A 10 -17.29 5.21 -4.25
N GLU A 11 -16.13 5.61 -4.77
CA GLU A 11 -15.59 5.18 -6.06
C GLU A 11 -14.56 4.05 -5.95
N ILE A 12 -13.87 3.96 -4.81
CA ILE A 12 -12.77 3.02 -4.60
C ILE A 12 -13.01 2.26 -3.29
N GLU A 13 -13.04 0.93 -3.34
CA GLU A 13 -13.33 0.09 -2.18
C GLU A 13 -12.29 0.20 -1.05
N SER A 14 -11.02 0.50 -1.38
CA SER A 14 -9.95 0.73 -0.41
C SER A 14 -8.89 1.68 -0.96
N CYS A 15 -8.39 2.63 -0.17
CA CYS A 15 -7.24 3.45 -0.56
C CYS A 15 -5.89 2.87 -0.12
N ASP A 16 -5.90 1.69 0.49
CA ASP A 16 -4.68 1.01 0.95
C ASP A 16 -4.12 0.09 -0.13
N SER A 17 -2.81 0.17 -0.39
CA SER A 17 -2.16 -0.58 -1.48
C SER A 17 -2.31 -2.08 -1.32
N ASP A 18 -2.14 -2.58 -0.11
CA ASP A 18 -2.15 -4.00 0.20
C ASP A 18 -3.57 -4.58 0.06
N CYS A 19 -4.58 -3.81 0.51
CA CYS A 19 -5.97 -4.15 0.30
C CYS A 19 -6.35 -4.16 -1.18
N LEU A 20 -5.88 -3.18 -1.97
CA LEU A 20 -6.13 -3.10 -3.41
C LEU A 20 -5.51 -4.29 -4.16
N VAL A 21 -4.31 -4.72 -3.80
CA VAL A 21 -3.67 -5.91 -4.40
C VAL A 21 -4.52 -7.15 -4.17
N VAL A 22 -5.00 -7.37 -2.95
CA VAL A 22 -5.87 -8.52 -2.63
C VAL A 22 -7.20 -8.42 -3.38
N LEU A 23 -7.86 -7.26 -3.38
CA LEU A 23 -9.12 -7.06 -4.11
C LEU A 23 -8.98 -7.29 -5.61
N ALA A 24 -7.91 -6.76 -6.22
CA ALA A 24 -7.63 -6.97 -7.64
C ALA A 24 -7.43 -8.46 -7.94
N TYR A 25 -6.67 -9.17 -7.10
CA TYR A 25 -6.46 -10.60 -7.25
C TYR A 25 -7.77 -11.40 -7.20
N LEU A 26 -8.65 -11.08 -6.24
CA LEU A 26 -9.95 -11.74 -6.09
C LEU A 26 -10.89 -11.48 -7.27
N ARG A 27 -10.92 -10.24 -7.77
CA ARG A 27 -11.75 -9.87 -8.92
C ARG A 27 -11.26 -10.54 -10.20
N LEU A 28 -9.95 -10.58 -10.43
CA LEU A 28 -9.36 -11.30 -11.57
C LEU A 28 -9.59 -12.81 -11.47
N GLY A 29 -9.56 -13.36 -10.26
CA GLY A 29 -9.80 -14.77 -9.99
C GLY A 29 -11.29 -15.16 -9.93
N ASN A 30 -12.22 -14.22 -10.16
CA ASN A 30 -13.67 -14.41 -10.03
C ASN A 30 -14.08 -15.13 -8.73
N CYS A 31 -13.42 -14.80 -7.61
CA CYS A 31 -13.62 -15.50 -6.34
C CYS A 31 -14.91 -15.00 -5.64
N PRO A 32 -15.83 -15.90 -5.23
CA PRO A 32 -17.01 -15.50 -4.47
C PRO A 32 -16.65 -15.17 -3.02
N ILE A 33 -16.44 -13.88 -2.73
CA ILE A 33 -16.05 -13.37 -1.41
C ILE A 33 -16.97 -12.22 -0.96
N ASN A 34 -17.27 -12.22 0.34
CA ASN A 34 -17.90 -11.09 1.00
C ASN A 34 -16.83 -10.10 1.46
N VAL A 35 -16.85 -8.89 0.91
CA VAL A 35 -15.94 -7.81 1.31
C VAL A 35 -16.62 -6.97 2.40
N SER A 36 -15.96 -6.83 3.54
CA SER A 36 -16.40 -6.00 4.65
C SER A 36 -15.38 -4.89 4.95
N ALA A 37 -15.87 -3.70 5.27
CA ALA A 37 -15.00 -2.64 5.76
C ALA A 37 -14.55 -2.98 7.18
N TYR A 38 -13.25 -2.85 7.45
CA TYR A 38 -12.68 -3.11 8.76
C TYR A 38 -13.22 -2.11 9.80
N THR A 39 -13.81 -2.64 10.86
CA THR A 39 -14.24 -1.89 12.03
C THR A 39 -13.20 -2.04 13.14
N LEU A 40 -12.75 -0.90 13.70
CA LEU A 40 -11.65 -0.81 14.67
C LEU A 40 -11.87 -1.56 16.00
N ASP A 41 -13.07 -2.11 16.22
CA ASP A 41 -13.44 -2.88 17.41
C ASP A 41 -12.87 -4.32 17.40
N SER A 42 -12.42 -4.80 16.24
CA SER A 42 -11.71 -6.09 16.12
C SER A 42 -10.28 -5.94 16.65
N ASP A 43 -10.12 -6.12 17.96
CA ASP A 43 -8.83 -6.17 18.63
C ASP A 43 -7.79 -7.00 17.83
N THR A 44 -6.59 -6.43 17.68
CA THR A 44 -5.32 -7.01 17.20
C THR A 44 -4.98 -7.06 15.72
N THR A 45 -5.89 -6.90 14.76
CA THR A 45 -5.56 -7.22 13.36
C THR A 45 -5.62 -6.05 12.39
N THR A 46 -4.51 -5.74 11.74
CA THR A 46 -4.45 -4.78 10.63
C THR A 46 -4.97 -5.43 9.35
N PRO A 47 -5.94 -4.83 8.64
CA PRO A 47 -6.32 -5.29 7.31
C PRO A 47 -5.16 -5.06 6.30
N PRO A 48 -5.11 -5.81 5.19
CA PRO A 48 -6.10 -6.78 4.72
C PRO A 48 -6.14 -8.07 5.56
N CYS A 49 -7.34 -8.53 5.91
CA CYS A 49 -7.53 -9.75 6.70
C CYS A 49 -8.56 -10.66 6.05
N LEU A 50 -8.12 -11.84 5.61
CA LEU A 50 -8.99 -12.88 5.07
C LEU A 50 -9.38 -13.87 6.18
N VAL A 51 -10.67 -14.12 6.31
CA VAL A 51 -11.26 -15.10 7.23
C VAL A 51 -11.94 -16.19 6.41
N HIS A 52 -11.55 -17.44 6.63
CA HIS A 52 -12.20 -18.61 6.06
C HIS A 52 -12.38 -19.68 7.13
N GLY A 53 -13.61 -19.84 7.62
CA GLY A 53 -13.91 -20.74 8.74
C GLY A 53 -13.16 -20.31 10.00
N SER A 54 -12.27 -21.16 10.49
CA SER A 54 -11.39 -20.89 11.66
C SER A 54 -10.06 -20.23 11.29
N ASN A 55 -9.72 -20.13 10.00
CA ASN A 55 -8.44 -19.60 9.54
C ASN A 55 -8.51 -18.09 9.35
N LYS A 56 -7.58 -17.37 9.98
CA LYS A 56 -7.41 -15.92 9.88
C LYS A 56 -6.03 -15.58 9.33
N ILE A 57 -5.98 -14.92 8.17
CA ILE A 57 -4.74 -14.65 7.42
C ILE A 57 -4.65 -13.16 7.13
N THR A 58 -3.53 -12.52 7.44
CA THR A 58 -3.43 -11.05 7.54
C THR A 58 -2.35 -10.42 6.67
N SER A 59 -1.52 -11.23 6.02
CA SER A 59 -0.38 -10.75 5.23
C SER A 59 -0.67 -11.03 3.76
N VAL A 60 -0.53 -10.02 2.89
CA VAL A 60 -0.78 -10.13 1.45
C VAL A 60 -0.13 -11.38 0.83
N PRO A 61 1.19 -11.64 0.96
CA PRO A 61 1.79 -12.84 0.38
C PRO A 61 1.21 -14.15 0.93
N LYS A 62 0.81 -14.18 2.21
CA LYS A 62 0.14 -15.35 2.81
C LYS A 62 -1.28 -15.52 2.28
N ILE A 63 -2.02 -14.42 2.09
CA ILE A 63 -3.37 -14.42 1.52
C ILE A 63 -3.32 -14.92 0.08
N LEU A 64 -2.40 -14.39 -0.75
CA LEU A 64 -2.22 -14.84 -2.12
C LEU A 64 -1.83 -16.32 -2.19
N SER A 65 -0.89 -16.75 -1.34
CA SER A 65 -0.50 -18.16 -1.24
C SER A 65 -1.65 -19.06 -0.80
N TYR A 66 -2.56 -18.56 0.04
CA TYR A 66 -3.75 -19.27 0.46
C TYR A 66 -4.76 -19.41 -0.70
N LEU A 67 -5.04 -18.33 -1.41
CA LEU A 67 -5.92 -18.34 -2.59
C LEU A 67 -5.40 -19.28 -3.68
N ARG A 68 -4.08 -19.32 -3.88
CA ARG A 68 -3.41 -20.30 -4.76
C ARG A 68 -3.58 -21.75 -4.31
N ARG A 69 -3.81 -22.04 -3.04
CA ARG A 69 -4.10 -23.40 -2.57
C ARG A 69 -5.56 -23.78 -2.76
N GLU A 70 -6.45 -22.78 -2.71
CA GLU A 70 -7.89 -22.91 -2.92
C GLU A 70 -8.28 -22.91 -4.41
N ASN A 71 -7.33 -23.11 -5.33
CA ASN A 71 -7.51 -23.10 -6.79
C ASN A 71 -7.92 -21.75 -7.41
N TYR A 72 -7.64 -20.63 -6.75
CA TYR A 72 -7.83 -19.27 -7.31
C TYR A 72 -6.52 -18.66 -7.83
N GLY A 73 -5.52 -19.48 -8.12
CA GLY A 73 -4.25 -19.05 -8.74
C GLY A 73 -4.46 -18.43 -10.12
N LEU A 74 -3.98 -17.21 -10.33
CA LEU A 74 -4.00 -16.54 -11.64
C LEU A 74 -2.92 -17.06 -12.59
N GLU A 75 -1.92 -17.76 -12.06
CA GLU A 75 -0.74 -18.18 -12.82
C GLU A 75 -0.85 -19.58 -13.44
N TYR A 76 -1.95 -20.33 -13.24
CA TYR A 76 -2.06 -21.71 -13.74
C TYR A 76 -2.03 -21.86 -15.27
N SER A 77 -2.37 -20.81 -16.00
CA SER A 77 -2.34 -20.80 -17.47
C SER A 77 -1.03 -20.28 -18.06
N LEU A 78 -0.04 -19.92 -17.22
CA LEU A 78 1.22 -19.34 -17.68
C LEU A 78 2.25 -20.42 -18.01
N SER A 79 3.10 -20.13 -19.00
CA SER A 79 4.27 -20.96 -19.28
C SER A 79 5.35 -20.78 -18.20
N ASP A 80 6.30 -21.71 -18.11
CA ASP A 80 7.42 -21.62 -17.15
C ASP A 80 8.26 -20.35 -17.38
N SER A 81 8.45 -19.96 -18.65
CA SER A 81 9.16 -18.72 -18.99
C SER A 81 8.40 -17.48 -18.53
N ASP A 82 7.08 -17.43 -18.76
CA ASP A 82 6.26 -16.27 -18.38
C ASP A 82 6.14 -16.14 -16.86
N SER A 83 6.12 -17.28 -16.15
CA SER A 83 6.10 -17.31 -14.69
C SER A 83 7.38 -16.69 -14.10
N SER A 84 8.54 -17.04 -14.65
CA SER A 84 9.81 -16.44 -14.22
C SER A 84 9.88 -14.93 -14.50
N MET A 85 9.34 -14.50 -15.64
CA MET A 85 9.25 -13.09 -15.99
C MET A 85 8.31 -12.35 -15.04
N LEU A 86 7.14 -12.92 -14.74
CA LEU A 86 6.18 -12.37 -13.79
C LEU A 86 6.81 -12.18 -12.40
N GLU A 87 7.50 -13.20 -11.88
CA GLU A 87 8.18 -13.11 -10.58
C GLU A 87 9.24 -11.99 -10.58
N SER A 88 9.99 -11.84 -11.68
CA SER A 88 10.97 -10.77 -11.81
C SER A 88 10.33 -9.37 -11.79
N LEU A 89 9.16 -9.23 -12.42
CA LEU A 89 8.42 -7.96 -12.47
C LEU A 89 7.82 -7.63 -11.11
N VAL A 90 7.17 -8.58 -10.44
CA VAL A 90 6.65 -8.42 -9.07
C VAL A 90 7.78 -7.99 -8.14
N THR A 91 8.91 -8.68 -8.20
CA THR A 91 10.09 -8.37 -7.40
C THR A 91 10.64 -6.96 -7.69
N SER A 92 10.60 -6.52 -8.96
CA SER A 92 11.03 -5.17 -9.35
C SER A 92 10.10 -4.09 -8.78
N ILE A 93 8.78 -4.32 -8.82
CA ILE A 93 7.77 -3.43 -8.25
C ILE A 93 7.96 -3.33 -6.73
N GLU A 94 8.06 -4.47 -6.05
CA GLU A 94 8.23 -4.53 -4.59
C GLU A 94 9.50 -3.84 -4.12
N ARG A 95 10.61 -3.98 -4.87
CA ARG A 95 11.91 -3.39 -4.48
C ARG A 95 12.04 -1.92 -4.81
N ARG A 96 11.32 -1.41 -5.81
CA ARG A 96 11.51 -0.04 -6.34
C ARG A 96 10.30 0.85 -6.15
N ILE A 97 9.13 0.38 -6.57
CA ILE A 97 7.91 1.21 -6.64
C ILE A 97 7.25 1.26 -5.26
N THR A 98 7.09 0.12 -4.59
CA THR A 98 6.48 0.06 -3.26
C THR A 98 7.12 1.04 -2.26
N PRO A 99 8.46 1.04 -2.06
CA PRO A 99 9.07 1.98 -1.13
C PRO A 99 8.97 3.44 -1.58
N ALA A 100 8.95 3.72 -2.89
CA ALA A 100 8.79 5.07 -3.41
C ALA A 100 7.37 5.62 -3.13
N VAL A 101 6.35 4.80 -3.36
CA VAL A 101 4.94 5.15 -3.08
C VAL A 101 4.72 5.32 -1.58
N GLN A 102 5.25 4.41 -0.75
CA GLN A 102 5.17 4.53 0.70
C GLN A 102 5.85 5.80 1.21
N TRP A 103 7.02 6.14 0.69
CA TRP A 103 7.69 7.40 1.03
C TRP A 103 6.84 8.62 0.62
N PHE A 104 6.30 8.64 -0.60
CA PHE A 104 5.45 9.74 -1.07
C PHE A 104 4.19 9.93 -0.20
N LEU A 105 3.52 8.84 0.19
CA LEU A 105 2.28 8.90 0.98
C LEU A 105 2.51 9.29 2.45
N TRP A 106 3.64 8.88 3.05
CA TRP A 106 3.87 8.98 4.49
C TRP A 106 4.96 9.97 4.89
N ALA A 107 6.02 10.13 4.09
CA ALA A 107 7.13 11.02 4.42
C ALA A 107 6.86 12.45 3.98
N ASP A 108 6.27 12.66 2.79
CA ASP A 108 5.94 14.00 2.30
C ASP A 108 4.91 14.68 3.23
N PRO A 109 5.27 15.80 3.90
CA PRO A 109 4.38 16.47 4.82
C PRO A 109 3.12 17.04 4.15
N SER A 110 3.21 17.44 2.88
CA SER A 110 2.08 18.04 2.15
C SER A 110 1.02 16.99 1.83
N VAL A 111 1.44 15.84 1.32
CA VAL A 111 0.57 14.68 1.01
C VAL A 111 0.02 14.08 2.29
N TYR A 112 0.85 13.92 3.32
CA TYR A 112 0.43 13.34 4.59
C TYR A 112 -0.69 14.16 5.26
N GLN A 113 -0.54 15.48 5.35
CA GLN A 113 -1.54 16.33 6.01
C GLN A 113 -2.82 16.50 5.19
N SER A 114 -2.71 16.55 3.86
CA SER A 114 -3.86 16.76 2.98
C SER A 114 -4.70 15.51 2.79
N TYR A 115 -4.05 14.34 2.67
CA TYR A 115 -4.69 13.09 2.27
C TYR A 115 -4.57 11.99 3.34
N THR A 116 -3.34 11.49 3.58
CA THR A 116 -3.09 10.26 4.36
C THR A 116 -3.62 10.35 5.79
N ALA A 117 -3.29 11.42 6.51
CA ALA A 117 -3.72 11.61 7.89
C ALA A 117 -5.24 11.76 8.03
N LYS A 118 -5.90 12.42 7.07
CA LYS A 118 -7.36 12.60 7.07
C LYS A 118 -8.07 11.29 6.77
N TYR A 119 -7.59 10.54 5.78
CA TYR A 119 -8.17 9.26 5.39
C TYR A 119 -8.09 8.25 6.53
N TYR A 120 -6.89 7.91 7.01
CA TYR A 120 -6.75 6.94 8.09
C TYR A 120 -7.30 7.49 9.42
N GLY A 121 -7.27 8.81 9.64
CA GLY A 121 -7.89 9.45 10.79
C GLY A 121 -9.41 9.31 10.82
N SER A 122 -10.08 9.30 9.66
CA SER A 122 -11.53 9.12 9.58
C SER A 122 -11.99 7.70 9.96
N LEU A 123 -11.09 6.72 9.83
CA LEU A 123 -11.35 5.31 10.11
C LEU A 123 -11.06 4.93 11.57
N MET A 124 -10.53 5.86 12.38
CA MET A 124 -10.02 5.58 13.72
C MET A 124 -10.55 6.57 14.77
N ASN A 125 -10.74 6.10 16.00
CA ASN A 125 -11.00 6.99 17.12
C ASN A 125 -9.86 7.99 17.29
N TRP A 126 -10.16 9.29 17.25
CA TRP A 126 -9.20 10.42 17.28
C TRP A 126 -7.95 10.18 18.14
N LEU A 127 -8.10 9.82 19.42
CA LEU A 127 -6.97 9.63 20.34
C LEU A 127 -6.09 8.41 19.98
N ARG A 128 -6.72 7.27 19.64
CA ARG A 128 -6.02 6.04 19.26
C ARG A 128 -5.43 6.14 17.84
N GLY A 129 -6.11 6.86 16.95
CA GLY A 129 -5.71 7.14 15.59
C GLY A 129 -4.42 7.95 15.52
N ILE A 130 -4.36 9.08 16.21
CA ILE A 130 -3.17 9.97 16.17
C ILE A 130 -1.91 9.24 16.65
N SER A 131 -2.00 8.52 17.76
CA SER A 131 -0.82 7.83 18.31
C SER A 131 -0.34 6.66 17.45
N ARG A 132 -1.25 5.91 16.81
CA ARG A 132 -0.90 4.85 15.84
C ARG A 132 -0.34 5.43 14.56
N LEU A 133 -0.95 6.49 14.02
CA LEU A 133 -0.49 7.16 12.79
C LEU A 133 0.91 7.74 12.93
N ARG A 134 1.23 8.34 14.08
CA ARG A 134 2.59 8.83 14.36
C ARG A 134 3.60 7.69 14.40
N ARG A 135 3.26 6.57 15.04
CA ARG A 135 4.14 5.38 15.09
C ARG A 135 4.36 4.77 13.71
N TRP A 136 3.31 4.61 12.92
CA TRP A 136 3.40 4.08 11.55
C TRP A 136 4.24 4.99 10.65
N ARG A 137 3.99 6.30 10.70
CA ARG A 137 4.80 7.28 9.97
C ARG A 137 6.28 7.18 10.33
N GLY A 138 6.60 7.07 11.62
CA GLY A 138 7.98 6.91 12.09
C GLY A 138 8.64 5.63 11.55
N SER A 139 7.93 4.50 11.57
CA SER A 139 8.44 3.23 11.03
C SER A 139 8.72 3.34 9.53
N ILE A 140 7.75 3.82 8.75
CA ILE A 140 7.87 3.94 7.28
C ILE A 140 8.98 4.93 6.91
N GLN A 141 9.13 6.01 7.67
CA GLN A 141 10.22 6.96 7.45
C GLN A 141 11.59 6.34 7.73
N MET A 142 11.73 5.54 8.80
CA MET A 142 12.97 4.81 9.07
C MET A 142 13.29 3.78 7.97
N ASP A 143 12.28 3.03 7.51
CA ASP A 143 12.46 2.05 6.44
C ASP A 143 12.86 2.73 5.12
N ALA A 144 12.29 3.90 4.83
CA ALA A 144 12.65 4.68 3.65
C ALA A 144 14.02 5.37 3.77
N GLU A 145 14.43 5.82 4.95
CA GLU A 145 15.79 6.36 5.20
C GLU A 145 16.89 5.34 4.93
N ASN A 146 16.61 4.06 5.17
CA ASN A 146 17.52 2.96 4.82
C ASN A 146 17.42 2.54 3.34
N SER A 147 16.44 3.06 2.59
CA SER A 147 16.28 2.83 1.16
C SER A 147 17.05 3.86 0.34
N GLN A 148 17.52 3.47 -0.85
CA GLN A 148 18.25 4.35 -1.79
C GLN A 148 17.45 5.60 -2.23
N ILE A 149 16.15 5.64 -1.98
CA ILE A 149 15.23 6.69 -2.43
C ILE A 149 15.46 8.01 -1.68
N THR A 150 15.79 7.97 -0.39
CA THR A 150 16.00 9.20 0.39
C THR A 150 17.25 9.97 -0.02
N HIS A 151 18.25 9.29 -0.59
CA HIS A 151 19.42 9.93 -1.18
C HIS A 151 19.08 10.74 -2.43
N CYS A 152 18.12 10.30 -3.24
CA CYS A 152 17.65 11.02 -4.43
C CYS A 152 16.83 12.27 -4.06
N THR A 153 15.95 12.17 -3.06
CA THR A 153 15.06 13.28 -2.66
C THR A 153 15.79 14.35 -1.82
N LYS A 154 16.75 13.97 -0.97
CA LYS A 154 17.62 14.93 -0.26
C LYS A 154 18.48 15.76 -1.21
N ARG A 155 18.72 15.28 -2.44
CA ARG A 155 19.45 16.03 -3.47
C ARG A 155 18.59 17.14 -4.07
N TYR A 156 17.31 16.89 -4.29
CA TYR A 156 16.36 17.84 -4.90
C TYR A 156 15.90 18.95 -3.94
N ASN A 157 15.79 18.65 -2.64
CA ASN A 157 15.37 19.62 -1.62
C ASN A 157 16.53 20.50 -1.09
N ARG A 158 17.67 20.57 -1.78
CA ARG A 158 18.67 21.59 -1.47
C ARG A 158 18.14 22.94 -1.97
N PRO A 159 18.13 24.00 -1.12
CA PRO A 159 17.65 25.32 -1.51
C PRO A 159 18.33 25.89 -2.76
N SER A 160 19.55 25.44 -3.07
CA SER A 160 20.34 25.85 -4.25
C SER A 160 19.74 25.42 -5.59
N ASP A 161 18.90 24.39 -5.61
CA ASP A 161 18.46 23.75 -6.87
C ASP A 161 17.04 24.17 -7.26
N VAL A 162 16.28 24.79 -6.34
CA VAL A 162 14.94 25.34 -6.62
C VAL A 162 15.06 26.69 -7.33
N GLU A 163 16.06 27.52 -7.00
CA GLU A 163 16.30 28.82 -7.65
C GLU A 163 16.74 28.72 -9.11
N SER A 164 17.33 27.59 -9.52
CA SER A 164 17.81 27.39 -10.90
C SER A 164 16.73 26.96 -11.89
N SER A 165 15.52 26.63 -11.42
CA SER A 165 14.39 26.23 -12.28
C SER A 165 13.39 27.37 -12.59
N VAL A 166 13.55 28.55 -11.97
CA VAL A 166 12.65 29.72 -12.18
C VAL A 166 13.30 30.81 -13.06
N SER A 167 14.57 30.67 -13.43
CA SER A 167 15.26 31.63 -14.30
C SER A 167 15.12 31.25 -15.78
N PHE A 168 13.95 31.48 -16.37
CA PHE A 168 13.86 31.64 -17.83
C PHE A 168 14.46 32.99 -18.22
N PRO A 169 15.45 33.06 -19.13
CA PRO A 169 15.93 34.33 -19.62
C PRO A 169 14.88 34.94 -20.55
N PHE A 170 14.19 35.99 -20.08
CA PHE A 170 13.55 36.96 -20.96
C PHE A 170 14.64 37.67 -21.76
N PHE A 171 14.80 37.29 -23.03
CA PHE A 171 15.46 38.15 -24.01
C PHE A 171 14.37 38.96 -24.74
N TYR A 172 14.42 40.27 -24.53
CA TYR A 172 13.77 41.28 -25.37
C TYR A 172 14.58 41.51 -26.65
#